data_AF-A0AA96LAG7-F1
#
_entry.id   AF-A0AA96LAG7-F1
#
_cell.length_a   1.000
_cell.length_b   1.000
_cell.length_c   1.000
_cell.angle_alpha   90.00
_cell.angle_beta   90.00
_cell.angle_gamma   90.00
#
_symmetry.space_group_name_H-M   'P 1'
#
loop_
_entity.id
_entity.type
_entity.pdbx_description
1 polymer ?
#
loop_
_entity_poly.entity_id
_entity_poly.type
_entity_poly.pdbx_seq_one_letter_code
_entity_poly.pdbx_strand_id
1 'polypeptide(L)'
;MKSAINHTLGAKQKRFEWYIDSSNNVSVKRDFHEYSFSAELISAIHNFVKSHPDTPLANNVSKLGNGTEVEGIGKFILESLELTVAEAQLASQLAAIFCKSGVWISNGKVRGMRFSSLKACGHPHFMTIIVRR
;
A
#
# COMPACT_ATOMS: atom_id res chain seq x y z
N MET A 1 -12.60 6.71 16.43
CA MET A 1 -11.88 5.93 15.40
C MET A 1 -10.85 5.06 16.11
N LYS A 2 -10.71 3.79 15.75
CA LYS A 2 -9.62 2.95 16.25
C LYS A 2 -8.43 3.08 15.31
N SER A 3 -7.25 3.38 15.86
CA SER A 3 -6.00 3.33 15.13
C SER A 3 -5.24 2.05 15.44
N ALA A 4 -4.39 1.64 14.50
CA ALA A 4 -3.55 0.46 14.61
C ALA A 4 -2.09 0.83 14.32
N ILE A 5 -1.18 0.17 15.01
CA ILE A 5 0.26 0.32 14.79
C ILE A 5 0.73 -0.79 13.86
N ASN A 6 1.48 -0.43 12.83
CA ASN A 6 2.10 -1.37 11.90
C ASN A 6 3.56 -1.02 11.60
N HIS A 7 4.23 -1.95 10.92
CA HIS A 7 5.61 -1.81 10.47
C HIS A 7 5.71 -2.11 8.98
N THR A 8 6.54 -1.34 8.25
CA THR A 8 6.83 -1.64 6.84
C THR A 8 7.53 -2.98 6.70
N LEU A 9 7.43 -3.61 5.52
CA LEU A 9 7.94 -4.97 5.27
C LEU A 9 9.45 -5.04 4.95
N GLY A 10 10.13 -3.90 4.87
CA GLY A 10 11.56 -3.83 4.52
C GLY A 10 12.49 -4.29 5.65
N ALA A 11 13.80 -4.45 5.35
CA ALA A 11 14.80 -4.88 6.35
C ALA A 11 14.87 -3.94 7.56
N LYS A 12 14.88 -2.63 7.29
CA LYS A 12 14.74 -1.61 8.32
C LYS A 12 13.26 -1.28 8.47
N GLN A 13 12.55 -2.14 9.18
CA GLN A 13 11.12 -1.97 9.43
C GLN A 13 10.86 -0.61 10.09
N LYS A 14 9.98 0.18 9.50
CA LYS A 14 9.62 1.51 10.00
C LYS A 14 8.23 1.44 10.60
N ARG A 15 8.10 1.83 11.86
CA ARG A 15 6.82 1.94 12.56
C ARG A 15 5.97 3.07 11.93
N PHE A 16 4.68 2.84 11.83
CA PHE A 16 3.69 3.85 11.47
C PHE A 16 2.35 3.52 12.15
N GLU A 17 1.53 4.53 12.32
CA GLU A 17 0.14 4.41 12.76
C GLU A 17 -0.78 4.56 11.55
N TRP A 18 -1.91 3.86 11.55
CA TRP A 18 -2.91 4.02 10.51
C TRP A 18 -4.30 3.78 11.08
N TYR A 19 -5.30 4.37 10.42
CA TYR A 19 -6.71 4.20 10.79
C TYR A 19 -7.60 4.36 9.56
N ILE A 20 -8.84 3.92 9.70
CA ILE A 20 -9.91 4.16 8.73
C ILE A 20 -10.91 5.13 9.35
N ASP A 21 -11.25 6.19 8.61
CA ASP A 21 -12.25 7.16 9.03
C ASP A 21 -13.69 6.71 8.71
N SER A 22 -14.68 7.50 9.11
CA SER A 22 -16.09 7.21 8.82
C SER A 22 -16.44 7.23 7.33
N SER A 23 -15.61 7.88 6.52
CA SER A 23 -15.72 7.99 5.07
C SER A 23 -14.92 6.90 4.35
N ASN A 24 -14.43 5.89 5.07
CA ASN A 24 -13.66 4.77 4.54
C ASN A 24 -12.29 5.15 3.97
N ASN A 25 -11.79 6.35 4.27
CA ASN A 25 -10.45 6.77 3.88
C ASN A 25 -9.41 6.14 4.80
N VAL A 26 -8.27 5.79 4.23
CA VAL A 26 -7.12 5.24 4.97
C VAL A 26 -6.15 6.36 5.27
N SER A 27 -5.98 6.67 6.55
CA SER A 27 -4.96 7.61 7.00
C SER A 27 -3.74 6.86 7.51
N VAL A 28 -2.55 7.32 7.12
CA VAL A 28 -1.25 6.79 7.53
C VAL A 28 -0.44 7.93 8.15
N LYS A 29 -0.11 7.77 9.43
CA LYS A 29 0.71 8.70 10.20
C LYS A 29 2.07 8.09 10.48
N ARG A 30 3.14 8.80 10.11
CA ARG A 30 4.51 8.37 10.37
C ARG A 30 5.41 9.58 10.58
N ASP A 31 6.24 9.50 11.62
CA ASP A 31 7.08 10.60 12.06
C ASP A 31 6.20 11.85 12.29
N PHE A 32 6.48 12.97 11.62
CA PHE A 32 5.69 14.21 11.70
C PHE A 32 4.72 14.43 10.54
N HIS A 33 4.52 13.42 9.69
CA HIS A 33 3.67 13.52 8.51
C HIS A 33 2.46 12.59 8.60
N GLU A 34 1.35 13.05 8.07
CA GLU A 34 0.10 12.31 7.96
C GLU A 34 -0.44 12.45 6.55
N TYR A 35 -0.83 11.31 5.97
CA TYR A 35 -1.34 11.22 4.62
C TYR A 35 -2.66 10.48 4.64
N SER A 36 -3.66 11.00 3.94
CA SER A 36 -4.97 10.38 3.82
C SER A 36 -5.23 9.98 2.37
N PHE A 37 -5.66 8.74 2.18
CA PHE A 37 -6.00 8.18 0.88
C PHE A 37 -7.48 7.87 0.84
N SER A 38 -8.17 8.35 -0.20
CA SER A 38 -9.58 8.06 -0.40
C SER A 38 -9.82 6.57 -0.60
N ALA A 39 -11.02 6.10 -0.26
CA ALA A 39 -11.43 4.72 -0.54
C ALA A 39 -11.30 4.35 -2.03
N GLU A 40 -11.52 5.32 -2.93
CA GLU A 40 -11.37 5.18 -4.38
C GLU A 40 -9.91 4.93 -4.76
N LEU A 41 -8.99 5.72 -4.22
CA LEU A 41 -7.55 5.59 -4.46
C LEU A 41 -7.03 4.25 -3.95
N ILE A 42 -7.43 3.86 -2.74
CA ILE A 42 -7.10 2.55 -2.16
C ILE A 42 -7.64 1.41 -3.03
N SER A 43 -8.85 1.57 -3.58
CA SER A 43 -9.44 0.60 -4.50
C SER A 43 -8.69 0.53 -5.83
N ALA A 44 -8.25 1.66 -6.37
CA ALA A 44 -7.45 1.71 -7.60
C ALA A 44 -6.11 0.97 -7.43
N ILE A 45 -5.40 1.21 -6.32
CA ILE A 45 -4.14 0.50 -5.99
C ILE A 45 -4.40 -1.01 -5.82
N HIS A 46 -5.46 -1.38 -5.10
CA HIS A 46 -5.82 -2.79 -4.94
C HIS A 46 -6.12 -3.47 -6.29
N ASN A 47 -6.88 -2.80 -7.16
CA ASN A 47 -7.25 -3.31 -8.47
C ASN A 47 -6.03 -3.45 -9.37
N PHE A 48 -5.08 -2.52 -9.32
CA PHE A 48 -3.81 -2.62 -10.04
C PHE A 48 -3.02 -3.88 -9.66
N VAL A 49 -2.83 -4.15 -8.36
CA VAL A 49 -2.13 -5.37 -7.89
C VAL A 49 -2.93 -6.64 -8.15
N LYS A 50 -4.26 -6.54 -8.22
CA LYS A 50 -5.14 -7.67 -8.56
C LYS A 50 -5.04 -8.04 -10.04
N SER A 51 -4.95 -7.06 -10.94
CA SER A 51 -4.81 -7.31 -12.37
C SER A 51 -3.38 -7.67 -12.79
N HIS A 52 -2.39 -7.28 -12.00
CA HIS A 52 -0.97 -7.56 -12.25
C HIS A 52 -0.41 -8.44 -11.11
N PRO A 53 -0.56 -9.77 -11.17
CA PRO A 53 0.06 -10.63 -10.17
C PRO A 53 1.59 -10.46 -10.19
N ASP A 54 2.21 -10.65 -9.03
CA ASP A 54 3.65 -10.48 -8.85
C ASP A 54 4.10 -9.03 -9.15
N THR A 55 3.32 -8.02 -8.74
CA THR A 55 3.65 -6.60 -8.90
C THR A 55 4.78 -6.18 -7.94
N PRO A 56 5.86 -5.54 -8.41
CA PRO A 56 6.92 -5.05 -7.53
C PRO A 56 6.51 -3.79 -6.78
N LEU A 57 7.16 -3.55 -5.63
CA LEU A 57 6.93 -2.34 -4.84
C LEU A 57 7.27 -1.04 -5.60
N ALA A 58 8.38 -1.06 -6.35
CA ALA A 58 8.82 0.02 -7.26
C ALA A 58 8.71 1.45 -6.69
N ASN A 59 9.32 1.72 -5.54
CA ASN A 59 9.20 3.00 -4.83
C ASN A 59 10.54 3.68 -4.48
N ASN A 60 11.59 3.45 -5.29
CA ASN A 60 12.87 4.13 -5.11
C ASN A 60 12.76 5.60 -5.52
N VAL A 61 12.97 6.52 -4.56
CA VAL A 61 12.84 7.97 -4.76
C VAL A 61 13.65 8.49 -5.94
N SER A 62 14.92 8.10 -6.02
CA SER A 62 15.81 8.61 -7.06
C SER A 62 15.35 8.16 -8.44
N LYS A 63 14.86 6.92 -8.56
CA LYS A 63 14.36 6.36 -9.82
C LYS A 63 12.98 6.91 -10.20
N LEU A 64 12.13 7.17 -9.21
CA LEU A 64 10.84 7.82 -9.43
C LEU A 64 11.05 9.25 -9.91
N GLY A 65 11.90 10.02 -9.23
CA GLY A 65 12.18 11.42 -9.57
C GLY A 65 12.86 11.61 -10.92
N ASN A 66 13.54 10.60 -11.47
CA ASN A 66 14.18 10.66 -12.78
C ASN A 66 13.45 9.83 -13.86
N GLY A 67 12.28 9.26 -13.55
CA GLY A 67 11.47 8.47 -14.50
C GLY A 67 12.07 7.13 -14.92
N THR A 68 13.07 6.58 -14.20
CA THR A 68 13.72 5.29 -14.53
C THR A 68 13.26 4.13 -13.64
N GLU A 69 12.23 4.35 -12.81
CA GLU A 69 11.68 3.29 -11.98
C GLU A 69 10.91 2.27 -12.83
N VAL A 70 10.98 1.01 -12.40
CA VAL A 70 10.25 -0.08 -13.05
C VAL A 70 8.75 0.03 -12.80
N GLU A 71 7.94 -0.56 -13.67
CA GLU A 71 6.49 -0.68 -13.44
C GLU A 71 6.20 -1.39 -12.12
N GLY A 72 5.34 -0.80 -11.30
CA GLY A 72 4.98 -1.33 -9.99
C GLY A 72 4.19 -0.33 -9.15
N ILE A 73 3.97 -0.66 -7.88
CA ILE A 73 3.02 0.08 -7.02
C ILE A 73 3.41 1.56 -6.87
N GLY A 74 4.67 1.85 -6.54
CA GLY A 74 5.12 3.23 -6.33
C GLY A 74 5.05 4.06 -7.61
N LYS A 75 5.41 3.49 -8.76
CA LYS A 75 5.29 4.16 -10.06
C LYS A 75 3.83 4.41 -10.45
N PHE A 76 2.95 3.42 -10.27
CA PHE A 76 1.52 3.57 -10.49
C PHE A 76 0.92 4.71 -9.64
N ILE A 77 1.33 4.81 -8.37
CA ILE A 77 0.91 5.92 -7.49
C ILE A 77 1.36 7.28 -8.03
N LEU A 78 2.62 7.39 -8.47
CA LEU A 78 3.17 8.64 -9.00
C LEU A 78 2.51 9.05 -10.32
N GLU A 79 2.43 8.13 -11.28
CA GLU A 79 2.08 8.45 -12.66
C GLU A 79 0.58 8.31 -12.96
N SER A 80 -0.08 7.28 -12.42
CA SER A 80 -1.49 7.01 -12.71
C SER A 80 -2.45 7.66 -11.73
N LEU A 81 -1.99 7.96 -10.51
CA LEU A 81 -2.79 8.67 -9.50
C LEU A 81 -2.33 10.11 -9.30
N GLU A 82 -1.34 10.56 -10.10
CA GLU A 82 -0.79 11.92 -10.13
C GLU A 82 -0.36 12.43 -8.74
N LEU A 83 0.12 11.53 -7.88
CA LEU A 83 0.60 11.86 -6.54
C LEU A 83 2.08 12.23 -6.54
N THR A 84 2.56 12.81 -5.45
CA THR A 84 3.96 13.21 -5.32
C THR A 84 4.91 12.02 -5.11
N VAL A 85 6.20 12.22 -5.38
CA VAL A 85 7.25 11.22 -5.09
C VAL A 85 7.26 10.83 -3.59
N ALA A 86 6.97 11.78 -2.70
CA ALA A 86 6.87 11.52 -1.27
C ALA A 86 5.70 10.58 -0.95
N GLU A 87 4.56 10.77 -1.60
CA GLU A 87 3.39 9.90 -1.44
C GLU A 87 3.61 8.53 -2.09
N ALA A 88 4.31 8.45 -3.21
CA ALA A 88 4.72 7.17 -3.81
C ALA A 88 5.57 6.32 -2.87
N GLN A 89 6.33 6.91 -1.95
CA GLN A 89 7.04 6.14 -0.92
C GLN A 89 6.10 5.42 0.05
N LEU A 90 4.88 5.93 0.25
CA LEU A 90 3.86 5.35 1.12
C LEU A 90 3.33 4.01 0.59
N ALA A 91 3.68 3.64 -0.65
CA ALA A 91 3.49 2.29 -1.18
C ALA A 91 3.99 1.20 -0.20
N SER A 92 5.07 1.46 0.55
CA SER A 92 5.59 0.51 1.55
C SER A 92 4.64 0.28 2.73
N GLN A 93 3.98 1.35 3.19
CA GLN A 93 3.03 1.33 4.29
C GLN A 93 1.72 0.70 3.84
N LEU A 94 1.21 1.09 2.68
CA LEU A 94 0.03 0.51 2.08
C LEU A 94 0.22 -1.00 1.86
N ALA A 95 1.33 -1.43 1.24
CA ALA A 95 1.63 -2.84 1.07
C ALA A 95 1.69 -3.61 2.39
N ALA A 96 2.27 -3.00 3.44
CA ALA A 96 2.27 -3.59 4.77
C ALA A 96 0.85 -3.73 5.35
N ILE A 97 0.00 -2.72 5.20
CA ILE A 97 -1.41 -2.77 5.62
C ILE A 97 -2.14 -3.90 4.89
N PHE A 98 -2.07 -3.95 3.56
CA PHE A 98 -2.71 -4.97 2.73
C PHE A 98 -2.22 -6.39 3.04
N CYS A 99 -0.92 -6.58 3.29
CA CYS A 99 -0.38 -7.89 3.66
C CYS A 99 -0.81 -8.30 5.06
N LYS A 100 -0.77 -7.39 6.04
CA LYS A 100 -1.17 -7.69 7.44
C LYS A 100 -2.68 -7.90 7.59
N SER A 101 -3.49 -7.30 6.73
CA SER A 101 -4.93 -7.56 6.65
C SER A 101 -5.29 -8.84 5.90
N GLY A 102 -4.31 -9.55 5.32
CA GLY A 102 -4.54 -10.78 4.57
C GLY A 102 -5.20 -10.55 3.21
N VAL A 103 -5.00 -9.38 2.61
CA VAL A 103 -5.56 -9.04 1.28
C VAL A 103 -4.52 -9.24 0.19
N TRP A 104 -3.25 -8.97 0.48
CA TRP A 104 -2.13 -9.27 -0.42
C TRP A 104 -1.20 -10.31 0.18
N ILE A 105 -0.57 -11.10 -0.68
CA ILE A 105 0.58 -11.94 -0.33
C ILE A 105 1.84 -11.26 -0.86
N SER A 106 2.89 -11.27 -0.04
CA SER A 106 4.24 -10.93 -0.45
C SER A 106 5.01 -12.19 -0.85
N ASN A 107 5.94 -12.08 -1.79
CA ASN A 107 6.90 -13.13 -2.13
C ASN A 107 7.92 -13.45 -1.01
N GLY A 108 7.81 -12.84 0.18
CA GLY A 108 8.66 -13.07 1.34
C GLY A 108 10.05 -12.45 1.24
N LYS A 109 10.36 -11.73 0.16
CA LYS A 109 11.68 -11.11 -0.05
C LYS A 109 11.66 -9.67 0.43
N VAL A 110 12.75 -9.26 1.08
CA VAL A 110 12.98 -7.86 1.45
C VAL A 110 13.44 -7.03 0.25
N ARG A 111 14.42 -7.52 -0.52
CA ARG A 111 14.90 -6.89 -1.74
C ARG A 111 14.22 -7.53 -2.94
N GLY A 112 13.68 -6.71 -3.85
CA GLY A 112 12.85 -7.22 -4.94
C GLY A 112 11.52 -7.78 -4.45
N MET A 113 10.91 -7.08 -3.47
CA MET A 113 9.61 -7.42 -2.93
C MET A 113 8.53 -7.30 -4.00
N ARG A 114 7.68 -8.31 -4.07
CA ARG A 114 6.58 -8.40 -5.05
C ARG A 114 5.31 -8.88 -4.35
N PHE A 115 4.18 -8.46 -4.89
CA PHE A 115 2.87 -8.64 -4.29
C PHE A 115 1.85 -9.16 -5.28
N SER A 116 0.95 -9.98 -4.76
CA SER A 116 -0.21 -10.47 -5.49
C SER A 116 -1.43 -10.33 -4.60
N SER A 117 -2.58 -10.01 -5.20
CA SER A 117 -3.85 -10.08 -4.50
C SER A 117 -4.17 -11.53 -4.13
N LEU A 118 -4.56 -11.79 -2.88
CA LEU A 118 -5.16 -13.05 -2.50
C LEU A 118 -6.47 -13.19 -3.27
N LYS A 119 -6.59 -14.23 -4.12
CA LYS A 119 -7.89 -14.57 -4.71
C LYS A 119 -8.83 -14.84 -3.54
N ALA A 120 -9.82 -13.96 -3.37
CA ALA A 120 -10.88 -14.18 -2.40
C ALA A 120 -11.57 -15.51 -2.78
N CYS A 121 -11.41 -16.54 -1.96
CA CYS A 121 -12.38 -17.61 -1.92
C CYS A 121 -13.69 -17.01 -1.39
N GLY A 122 -14.54 -16.50 -2.29
CA GLY A 122 -15.97 -16.29 -2.04
C GLY A 122 -16.40 -15.33 -0.92
N HIS A 123 -15.74 -14.17 -0.73
CA HIS A 123 -16.34 -13.09 0.06
C HIS A 123 -16.04 -11.71 -0.55
N PRO A 124 -17.06 -10.94 -0.97
CA PRO A 124 -16.88 -9.55 -1.35
C PRO A 124 -16.71 -8.70 -0.09
N HIS A 125 -16.09 -7.53 -0.25
CA HIS A 125 -15.83 -6.49 0.76
C HIS A 125 -14.50 -6.61 1.53
N PHE A 126 -13.44 -6.21 0.81
CA PHE A 126 -12.16 -5.71 1.35
C PHE A 126 -12.31 -4.84 2.62
N MET A 127 -13.35 -4.00 2.69
CA MET A 127 -13.60 -3.14 3.85
C MET A 127 -14.11 -3.87 5.11
N THR A 128 -14.80 -5.01 4.95
CA THR A 128 -15.33 -5.77 6.09
C THR A 128 -14.22 -6.50 6.85
N ILE A 129 -13.11 -6.83 6.18
CA ILE A 129 -11.98 -7.55 6.79
C ILE A 129 -11.14 -6.61 7.66
N ILE A 130 -11.01 -5.34 7.28
CA ILE A 130 -10.14 -4.40 7.99
C ILE A 130 -10.78 -3.87 9.30
N VAL A 131 -12.11 -3.74 9.35
CA VAL A 131 -12.83 -3.14 10.50
C VAL A 131 -13.07 -4.13 11.64
N ARG A 132 -12.77 -5.42 11.47
CA ARG A 132 -13.06 -6.48 12.47
C ARG A 132 -11.89 -6.86 13.39
N ARG A 133 -10.86 -6.02 13.57
CA ARG A 133 -9.82 -6.23 14.59
C ARG A 133 -9.70 -5.04 15.54
#